data_AF-A0A1D1VBE0-F1
#
_entry.id   AF-A0A1D1VBE0-F1
#
_cell.length_a   1.000
_cell.length_b   1.000
_cell.length_c   1.000
_cell.angle_alpha   90.00
_cell.angle_beta   90.00
_cell.angle_gamma   90.00
#
_symmetry.space_group_name_H-M   'P 1'
#
loop_
_entity.id
_entity.type
_entity.pdbx_description
1 polymer ?
#
loop_
_entity_poly.entity_id
_entity_poly.type
_entity_poly.pdbx_seq_one_letter_code
_entity_poly.pdbx_strand_id
1 'polypeptide(L)'
;MSTQDKFEMPWQYSFPPFFTLQPNLDTRKLQLDAWCALVLSYFRTHRLCVIDVNESQSSPLFSNTTLNRKLSPETISVILDELRKTGNLEWIDKNKRRAWVLWKSVDEWAKVLYRWV
;
A
#
# COMPACT_ATOMS: atom_id res chain seq x y z
N MET A 1 23.17 15.79 11.98
CA MET A 1 23.17 15.32 10.58
C MET A 1 22.06 14.30 10.48
N SER A 2 20.91 14.71 9.96
CA SER A 2 19.68 13.89 9.99
C SER A 2 19.82 12.72 9.03
N THR A 3 19.83 11.50 9.57
CA THR A 3 19.70 10.26 8.79
C THR A 3 18.43 10.37 7.94
N GLN A 4 18.59 10.49 6.62
CA GLN A 4 17.52 10.11 5.70
C GLN A 4 17.27 8.62 5.96
N ASP A 5 16.17 8.29 6.65
CA ASP A 5 15.68 6.93 6.75
C ASP A 5 15.47 6.43 5.31
N LYS A 6 16.44 5.66 4.83
CA LYS A 6 16.40 5.06 3.51
C LYS A 6 15.27 4.04 3.57
N PHE A 7 14.19 4.28 2.82
CA PHE A 7 13.14 3.29 2.70
C PHE A 7 13.71 2.05 2.01
N GLU A 8 13.83 0.95 2.76
CA GLU A 8 14.25 -0.32 2.20
C GLU A 8 13.05 -1.10 1.68
N MET A 9 13.06 -1.38 0.38
CA MET A 9 12.06 -2.25 -0.23
C MET A 9 12.21 -3.67 0.34
N PRO A 10 11.10 -4.33 0.68
CA PRO A 10 11.15 -5.69 1.22
C PRO A 10 11.58 -6.67 0.12
N TRP A 11 12.11 -7.83 0.50
CA TRP A 11 12.64 -8.81 -0.46
C TRP A 11 11.59 -9.27 -1.49
N GLN A 12 10.30 -9.27 -1.13
CA GLN A 12 9.18 -9.60 -2.03
C GLN A 12 9.13 -8.66 -3.23
N TYR A 13 9.56 -7.40 -3.09
CA TYR A 13 9.62 -6.45 -4.20
C TYR A 13 10.67 -6.83 -5.26
N SER A 14 11.68 -7.63 -4.89
CA SER A 14 12.65 -8.22 -5.82
C SER A 14 12.21 -9.58 -6.37
N PHE A 15 11.02 -10.08 -5.99
CA PHE A 15 10.49 -11.37 -6.41
C PHE A 15 9.51 -11.18 -7.58
N PRO A 16 9.83 -11.61 -8.82
CA PRO A 16 8.98 -11.33 -9.99
C PRO A 16 7.52 -11.79 -9.86
N PRO A 17 7.20 -12.96 -9.27
CA PRO A 17 5.82 -13.38 -9.05
C PRO A 17 5.00 -12.47 -8.13
N PHE A 18 5.65 -11.62 -7.32
CA PHE A 18 4.98 -10.67 -6.44
C PHE A 18 4.16 -9.62 -7.21
N PHE A 19 4.54 -9.31 -8.45
CA PHE A 19 3.84 -8.41 -9.36
C PHE A 19 2.77 -9.12 -10.22
N THR A 20 2.52 -10.40 -10.00
CA THR A 20 1.50 -11.17 -10.69
C THR A 20 0.51 -11.71 -9.67
N LEU A 21 -0.79 -11.45 -9.85
CA LEU A 21 -1.81 -11.95 -8.94
C LEU A 21 -1.77 -13.48 -8.88
N GLN A 22 -1.56 -14.04 -7.68
CA GLN A 22 -1.42 -15.49 -7.52
C GLN A 22 -2.76 -16.22 -7.67
N PRO A 23 -2.82 -17.33 -8.43
CA PRO A 23 -4.07 -18.07 -8.63
C PRO A 23 -4.52 -18.81 -7.37
N ASN A 24 -3.58 -19.32 -6.57
CA ASN A 24 -3.87 -19.97 -5.29
C ASN A 24 -4.35 -18.94 -4.26
N LEU A 25 -5.47 -19.22 -3.58
CA LEU A 25 -6.10 -18.30 -2.61
C LEU A 25 -5.21 -18.04 -1.38
N ASP A 26 -4.55 -19.05 -0.85
CA ASP A 26 -3.68 -18.91 0.32
C ASP A 26 -2.45 -18.06 -0.01
N THR A 27 -1.80 -18.35 -1.15
CA THR A 27 -0.67 -17.55 -1.63
C THR A 27 -1.08 -16.12 -1.98
N ARG A 28 -2.27 -15.94 -2.58
CA ARG A 28 -2.81 -14.63 -2.90
C ARG A 28 -3.08 -13.80 -1.65
N LYS A 29 -3.59 -14.42 -0.59
CA LYS A 29 -3.79 -13.74 0.70
C LYS A 29 -2.46 -13.23 1.26
N LEU A 30 -1.45 -14.10 1.33
CA LEU A 30 -0.10 -13.72 1.77
C LEU A 30 0.52 -12.61 0.90
N GLN A 31 0.29 -12.67 -0.41
CA GLN A 31 0.71 -11.63 -1.35
C GLN A 31 0.02 -10.29 -1.04
N LEU A 32 -1.30 -10.28 -0.85
CA LEU A 32 -2.05 -9.06 -0.55
C LEU A 32 -1.66 -8.47 0.81
N ASP A 33 -1.45 -9.30 1.83
CA ASP A 33 -0.97 -8.85 3.14
C ASP A 33 0.40 -8.18 3.03
N ALA A 34 1.32 -8.77 2.26
CA ALA A 34 2.63 -8.19 2.00
C ALA A 34 2.54 -6.86 1.22
N TRP A 35 1.63 -6.76 0.24
CA TRP A 35 1.37 -5.50 -0.46
C TRP A 35 0.79 -4.43 0.47
N CYS A 36 -0.15 -4.77 1.34
CA CYS A 36 -0.71 -3.83 2.32
C CYS A 36 0.39 -3.28 3.23
N ALA A 37 1.25 -4.14 3.79
CA ALA A 37 2.36 -3.72 4.62
C ALA A 37 3.37 -2.82 3.86
N LEU A 38 3.65 -3.14 2.60
CA LEU A 38 4.51 -2.35 1.73
C LEU A 38 3.91 -0.95 1.46
N VAL A 39 2.63 -0.87 1.11
CA VAL A 39 1.94 0.41 0.87
C VAL A 39 1.98 1.28 2.13
N LEU A 40 1.64 0.74 3.30
CA LEU A 40 1.62 1.50 4.55
C LEU A 40 3.01 2.02 4.95
N SER A 41 4.03 1.17 4.85
CA SER A 41 5.42 1.55 5.17
C SER A 41 5.96 2.59 4.18
N TYR A 42 5.64 2.47 2.89
CA TYR A 42 6.03 3.43 1.86
C TYR A 42 5.38 4.80 2.11
N PHE A 43 4.07 4.83 2.36
CA PHE A 43 3.32 6.06 2.62
C PHE A 43 3.78 6.75 3.91
N ARG A 44 4.07 5.97 4.96
CA ARG A 44 4.63 6.49 6.21
C ARG A 44 5.98 7.19 5.99
N THR A 45 6.87 6.56 5.22
CA THR A 45 8.24 7.08 5.02
C THR A 45 8.25 8.32 4.13
N HIS A 46 7.43 8.32 3.08
CA HIS A 46 7.31 9.45 2.15
C HIS A 46 6.31 10.53 2.60
N ARG A 47 5.67 10.36 3.76
CA ARG A 47 4.63 11.25 4.31
C ARG A 47 3.50 11.53 3.32
N LEU A 48 3.14 10.50 2.56
CA LEU A 48 2.01 10.54 1.63
C LEU A 48 0.74 10.14 2.38
N CYS A 49 -0.38 10.77 2.02
CA CYS A 49 -1.69 10.46 2.60
C CYS A 49 -2.74 10.13 1.54
N VAL A 50 -2.51 10.50 0.27
CA VAL A 50 -3.46 10.28 -0.82
C VAL A 50 -2.85 9.37 -1.86
N ILE A 51 -3.63 8.41 -2.35
CA ILE A 51 -3.29 7.59 -3.50
C ILE A 51 -4.33 7.77 -4.60
N ASP A 52 -3.87 7.86 -5.84
CA ASP A 52 -4.69 7.81 -7.05
C ASP A 52 -4.40 6.50 -7.79
N VAL A 53 -5.42 5.72 -8.14
CA VAL A 53 -5.24 4.39 -8.75
C VAL A 53 -4.49 4.45 -10.07
N ASN A 54 -4.73 5.49 -10.89
CA ASN A 54 -4.11 5.61 -12.20
C ASN A 54 -2.68 6.15 -12.09
N GLU A 55 -2.47 7.20 -11.29
CA GLU A 55 -1.15 7.79 -11.12
C GLU A 55 -0.21 6.85 -10.34
N SER A 56 -0.76 6.06 -9.40
CA SER A 56 0.06 5.13 -8.61
C SER A 56 0.67 4.01 -9.45
N GLN A 57 0.12 3.68 -10.62
CA GLN A 57 0.69 2.65 -11.50
C GLN A 57 2.10 3.04 -11.99
N SER A 58 2.38 4.32 -12.20
CA SER A 58 3.70 4.80 -12.60
C SER A 58 4.64 5.06 -11.42
N SER A 59 4.10 4.98 -10.19
CA SER A 59 4.89 5.14 -8.96
C SER A 59 5.87 3.96 -8.78
N PRO A 60 7.06 4.21 -8.21
CA PRO A 60 7.99 3.14 -7.84
C PRO A 60 7.37 2.13 -6.85
N LEU A 61 6.26 2.48 -6.18
CA LEU A 61 5.55 1.54 -5.32
C LEU A 61 4.98 0.33 -6.08
N PHE A 62 4.37 0.55 -7.25
CA PHE A 62 3.70 -0.50 -8.03
C PHE A 62 4.41 -0.84 -9.35
N SER A 63 5.46 -0.09 -9.69
CA SER A 63 6.31 -0.31 -10.87
C SER A 63 7.76 -0.49 -10.45
N ASN A 64 8.29 -1.70 -10.66
CA ASN A 64 9.69 -2.02 -10.48
C ASN A 64 10.41 -2.00 -11.83
N THR A 65 11.16 -0.92 -12.09
CA THR A 65 11.93 -0.75 -13.32
C THR A 65 13.10 -1.72 -13.43
N THR A 66 13.71 -2.16 -12.32
CA THR A 66 14.81 -3.13 -12.34
C THR A 66 14.38 -4.53 -12.75
N LEU A 67 13.15 -4.93 -12.40
CA LEU A 67 12.56 -6.20 -12.84
C LEU A 67 11.75 -6.06 -14.15
N ASN A 68 11.56 -4.84 -14.64
CA ASN A 68 10.64 -4.51 -15.73
C ASN A 68 9.22 -5.09 -15.48
N ARG A 69 8.73 -4.92 -14.24
CA ARG A 69 7.41 -5.42 -13.81
C ARG A 69 6.58 -4.28 -13.22
N LYS A 70 5.29 -4.29 -13.52
CA LYS A 70 4.31 -3.35 -12.97
C LYS A 70 3.01 -4.07 -12.65
N LEU A 71 2.30 -3.62 -11.63
CA LEU A 71 0.96 -4.13 -11.33
C LEU A 71 -0.07 -3.60 -12.32
N SER A 72 -1.10 -4.40 -12.58
CA SER A 72 -2.30 -3.94 -13.29
C SER A 72 -3.16 -3.05 -12.37
N PRO A 73 -3.91 -2.07 -12.92
CA PRO A 73 -4.80 -1.22 -12.12
C PRO A 73 -5.88 -2.04 -11.40
N GLU A 74 -6.30 -3.16 -11.98
CA GLU A 74 -7.19 -4.12 -11.34
C GLU A 74 -6.59 -4.70 -10.06
N THR A 75 -5.33 -5.15 -10.10
CA THR A 75 -4.65 -5.71 -8.93
C THR A 75 -4.42 -4.64 -7.86
N ILE A 76 -4.06 -3.41 -8.27
CA ILE A 76 -3.95 -2.27 -7.37
C ILE A 76 -5.29 -2.03 -6.66
N SER A 77 -6.40 -2.05 -7.41
CA SER A 77 -7.74 -1.86 -6.84
C SER A 77 -8.08 -2.94 -5.81
N VAL A 78 -7.69 -4.20 -6.04
CA VAL A 78 -7.84 -5.29 -5.07
C VAL A 78 -7.02 -5.03 -3.80
N ILE A 79 -5.76 -4.60 -3.92
CA ILE A 79 -4.92 -4.24 -2.76
C ILE A 79 -5.55 -3.10 -1.96
N LEU A 80 -6.08 -2.08 -2.63
CA LEU A 80 -6.75 -0.95 -1.96
C LEU A 80 -8.05 -1.37 -1.28
N ASP A 81 -8.83 -2.28 -1.87
CA ASP A 81 -10.01 -2.84 -1.22
C ASP A 81 -9.64 -3.71 0.00
N GLU A 82 -8.51 -4.41 0.00
CA GLU A 82 -7.99 -5.09 1.20
C GLU A 82 -7.57 -4.09 2.30
N LEU A 83 -6.84 -3.02 1.96
CA LEU A 83 -6.51 -1.95 2.90
C LEU A 83 -7.76 -1.28 3.49
N ARG A 84 -8.85 -1.21 2.72
CA ARG A 84 -10.14 -0.71 3.21
C ARG A 84 -10.72 -1.63 4.28
N LYS A 85 -10.63 -2.94 4.11
CA LYS A 85 -11.13 -3.93 5.08
C LYS A 85 -10.36 -3.86 6.41
N THR A 86 -9.08 -3.50 6.37
CA THR A 86 -8.27 -3.33 7.59
C THR A 86 -8.45 -1.97 8.26
N GLY A 87 -9.25 -1.06 7.68
CA GLY A 87 -9.48 0.28 8.21
C GLY A 87 -8.33 1.26 7.94
N ASN A 88 -7.44 0.91 7.00
CA ASN A 88 -6.29 1.74 6.62
C ASN A 88 -6.53 2.54 5.32
N LEU A 89 -7.73 2.49 4.75
CA LEU A 89 -8.05 3.20 3.52
C LEU A 89 -9.48 3.74 3.51
N GLU A 90 -9.65 4.98 3.06
CA GLU A 90 -10.94 5.63 2.88
C GLU A 90 -11.04 6.27 1.49
N TRP A 91 -12.06 5.89 0.71
CA TRP A 91 -12.27 6.43 -0.63
C TRP A 91 -12.77 7.87 -0.57
N ILE A 92 -12.16 8.75 -1.36
CA ILE A 92 -12.54 10.17 -1.46
C ILE A 92 -13.70 10.35 -2.42
N ASP A 93 -13.72 9.57 -3.51
CA ASP A 93 -14.72 9.65 -4.56
C ASP A 93 -15.54 8.36 -4.64
N LYS A 94 -16.82 8.48 -4.99
CA LYS A 94 -17.71 7.36 -5.31
C LYS A 94 -17.17 6.51 -6.45
N ASN A 95 -16.40 7.11 -7.36
CA ASN A 95 -15.78 6.42 -8.49
C ASN A 95 -14.53 5.61 -8.11
N LYS A 96 -14.16 5.52 -6.83
CA LYS A 96 -12.97 4.79 -6.33
C LYS A 96 -11.67 5.12 -7.08
N ARG A 97 -11.47 6.40 -7.42
CA ARG A 97 -10.26 6.87 -8.13
C ARG A 97 -9.15 7.30 -7.18
N ARG A 98 -9.53 7.95 -6.09
CA ARG A 98 -8.61 8.50 -5.08
C ARG A 98 -9.03 8.05 -3.69
N ALA A 99 -8.05 7.72 -2.86
CA ALA A 99 -8.27 7.30 -1.50
C ALA A 99 -7.26 7.92 -0.54
N TRP A 100 -7.69 8.14 0.70
CA TRP A 100 -6.82 8.38 1.83
C TRP A 100 -6.21 7.06 2.30
N VAL A 101 -4.89 7.03 2.45
CA VAL A 101 -4.14 5.93 3.04
C VAL A 101 -3.74 6.32 4.45
N LEU A 102 -4.23 5.56 5.42
CA LEU A 102 -4.06 5.78 6.85
C LEU A 102 -3.03 4.78 7.38
N TRP A 103 -1.80 5.23 7.57
CA TRP A 103 -0.68 4.40 8.07
C TRP A 103 -0.88 3.86 9.50
N LYS A 104 -1.84 4.43 10.23
CA LYS A 104 -2.46 3.90 11.44
C LYS A 104 -3.96 3.98 11.23
N SER A 105 -4.72 2.96 11.64
CA SER A 105 -6.17 3.00 11.50
C SER A 105 -6.77 4.11 12.36
N VAL A 106 -7.97 4.58 12.01
CA VAL A 106 -8.67 5.61 12.79
C VAL A 106 -8.86 5.17 14.24
N ASP A 107 -9.13 3.88 14.48
CA ASP A 107 -9.22 3.29 15.82
C ASP A 107 -7.91 3.37 16.61
N GLU A 108 -6.77 3.15 15.95
CA GLU A 108 -5.47 3.30 16.59
C GLU A 108 -5.14 4.76 16.90
N TRP A 109 -5.50 5.68 16.00
CA TRP A 109 -5.38 7.12 16.24
C TRP A 109 -6.25 7.57 17.41
N ALA A 110 -7.49 7.08 17.50
CA ALA A 110 -8.39 7.38 18.61
C ALA A 110 -7.80 6.93 19.96
N LYS A 111 -7.20 5.74 20.02
CA LYS A 111 -6.50 5.24 21.23
C LYS A 111 -5.29 6.10 21.60
N VAL A 112 -4.53 6.58 20.62
CA VAL A 112 -3.38 7.46 20.87
C VAL A 112 -3.82 8.80 21.45
N LEU A 113 -4.90 9.39 20.91
CA LEU A 113 -5.49 10.62 21.44
C LEU A 113 -6.07 10.42 22.84
N TYR A 114 -6.75 9.29 23.09
CA TYR A 114 -7.33 8.99 24.39
C TYR A 114 -6.27 8.84 25.49
N ARG A 115 -5.08 8.32 25.15
CA ARG A 115 -3.95 8.20 26.09
C ARG A 115 -3.24 9.54 26.35
N TRP A 116 -3.53 10.58 25.56
CA TRP A 116 -2.91 11.90 25.67
C TRP A 116 -3.71 12.88 26.55
N VAL A 117 -4.81 12.41 27.14
CA VAL A 117 -5.59 13.09 28.19
C VAL A 117 -5.31 12.43 29.52
#